data_AF-A0A2V8GTL1-F1
#
_entry.id   AF-A0A2V8GTL1-F1
#
_cell.length_a   1.000
_cell.length_b   1.000
_cell.length_c   1.000
_cell.angle_alpha   90.00
_cell.angle_beta   90.00
_cell.angle_gamma   90.00
#
_symmetry.space_group_name_H-M   'P 1'
#
loop_
_entity.id
_entity.type
_entity.pdbx_description
1 polymer ?
#
loop_
_entity_poly.entity_id
_entity_poly.type
_entity_poly.pdbx_seq_one_letter_code
_entity_poly.pdbx_strand_id
1 'polypeptide(L)'
;MASNGQRPFTWTSADAAGLPIFPGLVRYDEVAAGAINHALRFTVPYTRRGFVAPATHWASSISDPNAPPMGTRLRLKASFDISRFPADNQVILTALKRYGMILADNGSAIFISGAPDNRWNNNNLNLLKSITGSDFEVVQMGAVYTDTNVPTGPPPAIGSFSASVSSVTSGTAVTLSWNVTNSLYNIISPQVGPVRGTSGVVTPAQTTTYTLYSTNQYGRSTASVTVTVR
;
A
#
# COMPACT_ATOMS: atom_id res chain seq x y z
N MET A 1 9.66 3.74 3.84
CA MET A 1 8.69 2.63 3.71
C MET A 1 9.41 1.34 4.11
N ALA A 2 9.35 0.95 5.38
CA ALA A 2 9.80 -0.39 5.80
C ALA A 2 8.79 -1.42 5.29
N SER A 3 9.25 -2.64 4.99
CA SER A 3 8.64 -3.74 4.23
C SER A 3 7.35 -4.37 4.79
N ASN A 4 6.46 -3.58 5.40
CA ASN A 4 5.24 -4.06 6.04
C ASN A 4 4.19 -4.48 5.01
N GLY A 5 4.07 -5.78 4.75
CA GLY A 5 2.85 -6.43 4.26
C GLY A 5 2.33 -5.95 2.89
N GLN A 6 3.21 -5.62 1.94
CA GLN A 6 2.77 -5.36 0.57
C GLN A 6 2.03 -6.59 0.02
N ARG A 7 1.03 -6.33 -0.81
CA ARG A 7 0.31 -7.40 -1.51
C ARG A 7 1.26 -8.06 -2.52
N PRO A 8 1.04 -9.34 -2.87
CA PRO A 8 1.83 -10.01 -3.89
C PRO A 8 1.94 -9.19 -5.17
N PHE A 9 3.00 -9.39 -5.93
CA PHE A 9 3.11 -8.80 -7.26
C PHE A 9 1.85 -9.11 -8.06
N THR A 10 1.40 -8.15 -8.85
CA THR A 10 0.18 -8.22 -9.67
C THR A 10 -1.14 -8.34 -8.91
N TRP A 11 -1.15 -8.35 -7.57
CA TRP A 11 -2.40 -8.34 -6.82
C TRP A 11 -2.91 -6.91 -6.66
N THR A 12 -4.13 -6.67 -7.14
CA THR A 12 -4.83 -5.40 -6.91
C THR A 12 -5.01 -5.07 -5.43
N SER A 13 -5.26 -3.80 -5.12
CA SER A 13 -5.47 -3.28 -3.76
C SER A 13 -6.47 -2.12 -3.76
N ALA A 14 -6.62 -1.41 -2.64
CA ALA A 14 -7.39 -0.16 -2.60
C ALA A 14 -6.74 0.97 -3.44
N ASP A 15 -5.46 0.80 -3.78
CA ASP A 15 -4.66 1.69 -4.62
C ASP A 15 -4.16 0.90 -5.84
N ALA A 16 -4.32 1.45 -7.05
CA ALA A 16 -4.02 0.71 -8.28
C ALA A 16 -2.54 0.31 -8.41
N ALA A 17 -1.60 1.06 -7.82
CA ALA A 17 -0.18 0.71 -7.82
C ALA A 17 0.19 -0.39 -6.80
N GLY A 18 -0.75 -0.83 -5.96
CA GLY A 18 -0.47 -1.74 -4.85
C GLY A 18 0.16 -1.06 -3.63
N LEU A 19 0.07 0.29 -3.56
CA LEU A 19 0.67 1.10 -2.51
C LEU A 19 -0.29 1.34 -1.33
N PRO A 20 0.23 1.55 -0.11
CA PRO A 20 -0.61 2.03 0.98
C PRO A 20 -1.02 3.49 0.73
N ILE A 21 -2.31 3.79 0.87
CA ILE A 21 -2.86 5.13 0.60
C ILE A 21 -2.38 6.16 1.63
N PHE A 22 -2.63 5.89 2.91
CA PHE A 22 -2.45 6.85 4.00
C PHE A 22 -1.04 7.48 4.07
N PRO A 23 0.06 6.70 3.95
CA PRO A 23 1.42 7.27 3.98
C PRO A 23 1.76 8.18 2.80
N GLY A 24 0.95 8.20 1.73
CA GLY A 24 1.13 9.09 0.58
C GLY A 24 0.27 10.36 0.63
N LEU A 25 -0.61 10.50 1.62
CA LEU A 25 -1.51 11.67 1.71
C LEU A 25 -0.80 12.89 2.28
N VAL A 26 -1.14 14.07 1.78
CA VAL A 26 -0.86 15.34 2.49
C VAL A 26 -1.68 15.38 3.78
N ARG A 27 -1.05 15.60 4.93
CA ARG A 27 -1.75 15.67 6.23
C ARG A 27 -1.66 17.07 6.82
N TYR A 28 -2.77 17.53 7.39
CA TYR A 28 -2.86 18.89 7.96
C TYR A 28 -1.83 19.12 9.04
N ASP A 29 -1.69 18.18 9.98
CA ASP A 29 -0.77 18.36 11.10
C ASP A 29 0.70 18.45 10.65
N GLU A 30 1.07 17.84 9.52
CA GLU A 30 2.42 17.97 8.94
C GLU A 30 2.63 19.34 8.29
N VAL A 31 1.62 19.85 7.58
CA VAL A 31 1.65 21.20 7.00
C VAL A 31 1.71 22.25 8.11
N ALA A 32 0.89 22.11 9.16
CA ALA A 32 0.88 22.99 10.32
C ALA A 32 2.19 22.93 11.11
N ALA A 33 2.85 21.76 11.17
CA ALA A 33 4.19 21.60 11.74
C ALA A 33 5.32 22.14 10.84
N GLY A 34 5.00 22.59 9.62
CA GLY A 34 5.96 23.21 8.70
C GLY A 34 6.78 22.24 7.85
N ALA A 35 6.55 20.92 7.94
CA ALA A 35 7.31 19.95 7.16
C ALA A 35 6.54 18.64 6.93
N ILE A 36 6.48 18.22 5.66
CA ILE A 36 6.11 16.85 5.27
C ILE A 36 7.40 16.09 4.94
N ASN A 37 7.63 14.97 5.62
CA ASN A 37 8.89 14.23 5.56
C ASN A 37 8.81 12.95 4.70
N HIS A 38 7.91 12.92 3.73
CA HIS A 38 7.68 11.77 2.86
C HIS A 38 7.28 12.20 1.44
N ALA A 39 7.36 11.25 0.50
CA ALA A 39 6.83 11.44 -0.84
C ALA A 39 5.29 11.38 -0.80
N LEU A 40 4.66 12.15 -1.67
CA LEU A 40 3.20 12.17 -1.82
C LEU A 40 2.72 11.15 -2.85
N ARG A 41 1.46 10.75 -2.82
CA ARG A 41 0.83 10.00 -3.91
C ARG A 41 0.13 10.93 -4.89
N PHE A 42 0.12 10.56 -6.16
CA PHE A 42 -0.63 11.29 -7.18
C PHE A 42 -1.20 10.38 -8.26
N THR A 43 -2.03 10.95 -9.14
CA THR A 43 -2.64 10.24 -10.29
C THR A 43 -2.33 10.92 -11.63
N VAL A 44 -2.48 10.15 -12.72
CA VAL A 44 -2.46 10.65 -14.11
C VAL A 44 -3.55 9.95 -14.94
N PRO A 45 -3.96 10.48 -16.11
CA PRO A 45 -5.08 9.89 -16.86
C PRO A 45 -4.79 8.50 -17.44
N TYR A 46 -3.53 8.25 -17.82
CA TYR A 46 -3.13 7.02 -18.48
C TYR A 46 -1.78 6.52 -17.97
N THR A 47 -1.73 5.25 -17.61
CA THR A 47 -0.49 4.51 -17.34
C THR A 47 -0.34 3.35 -18.31
N ARG A 48 0.89 2.86 -18.49
CA ARG A 48 1.11 1.58 -19.18
C ARG A 48 0.82 0.38 -18.27
N ARG A 49 0.71 -0.79 -18.89
CA ARG A 49 0.58 -2.12 -18.28
C ARG A 49 1.92 -2.57 -17.69
N GLY A 50 2.35 -1.84 -16.67
CA GLY A 50 3.58 -2.13 -15.97
C GLY A 50 3.78 -1.22 -14.77
N PHE A 51 4.75 -1.59 -13.93
CA PHE A 51 5.04 -0.91 -12.69
C PHE A 51 6.54 -0.82 -12.44
N VAL A 52 6.95 0.09 -11.57
CA VAL A 52 8.30 0.18 -11.03
C VAL A 52 8.21 0.29 -9.51
N ALA A 53 9.19 -0.26 -8.79
CA ALA A 53 9.21 -0.19 -7.33
C ALA A 53 9.09 1.28 -6.85
N PRO A 54 8.32 1.56 -5.77
CA PRO A 54 7.75 0.61 -4.81
C PRO A 54 6.37 0.05 -5.19
N ALA A 55 5.82 0.39 -6.36
CA ALA A 55 4.59 -0.24 -6.83
C ALA A 55 4.80 -1.74 -7.06
N THR A 56 3.71 -2.50 -6.99
CA THR A 56 3.71 -3.96 -7.21
C THR A 56 2.63 -4.40 -8.20
N HIS A 57 1.82 -3.47 -8.70
CA HIS A 57 0.66 -3.72 -9.55
C HIS A 57 0.46 -2.57 -10.56
N TRP A 58 -0.34 -2.82 -11.60
CA TRP A 58 -0.75 -1.87 -12.61
C TRP A 58 -2.25 -2.00 -12.89
N ALA A 59 -2.92 -0.93 -13.31
CA ALA A 59 -4.34 -0.95 -13.64
C ALA A 59 -4.62 -0.41 -15.05
N SER A 60 -3.96 -1.00 -16.05
CA SER A 60 -4.09 -0.60 -17.46
C SER A 60 -3.86 -1.78 -18.40
N SER A 61 -4.44 -1.71 -19.60
CA SER A 61 -4.16 -2.58 -20.74
C SER A 61 -3.21 -1.96 -21.76
N ILE A 62 -2.85 -0.67 -21.62
CA ILE A 62 -2.02 0.08 -22.56
C ILE A 62 -0.56 -0.42 -22.52
N SER A 63 0.04 -0.76 -23.66
CA SER A 63 1.44 -1.21 -23.75
C SER A 63 2.42 -0.15 -24.27
N ASP A 64 1.96 1.08 -24.55
CA ASP A 64 2.81 2.18 -25.02
C ASP A 64 3.95 2.46 -24.03
N PRO A 65 5.22 2.31 -24.43
CA PRO A 65 6.35 2.57 -23.54
C PRO A 65 6.46 4.03 -23.10
N ASN A 66 5.81 4.98 -23.78
CA ASN A 66 5.80 6.40 -23.42
C ASN A 66 4.80 6.73 -22.31
N ALA A 67 3.82 5.87 -22.06
CA ALA A 67 2.94 6.04 -20.89
C ALA A 67 3.69 5.62 -19.61
N PRO A 68 3.58 6.38 -18.51
CA PRO A 68 4.31 6.09 -17.29
C PRO A 68 3.84 4.77 -16.66
N PRO A 69 4.73 3.92 -16.12
CA PRO A 69 4.34 2.80 -15.28
C PRO A 69 3.84 3.28 -13.92
N MET A 70 2.98 2.49 -13.26
CA MET A 70 2.67 2.70 -11.84
C MET A 70 3.97 2.74 -11.01
N GLY A 71 4.01 3.56 -9.97
CA GLY A 71 5.21 3.79 -9.16
C GLY A 71 6.21 4.79 -9.73
N THR A 72 5.98 5.34 -10.93
CA THR A 72 6.78 6.46 -11.48
C THR A 72 6.91 7.57 -10.45
N ARG A 73 8.14 8.05 -10.24
CA ARG A 73 8.40 9.13 -9.29
C ARG A 73 8.67 10.44 -10.04
N LEU A 74 7.86 11.45 -9.73
CA LEU A 74 8.05 12.82 -10.21
C LEU A 74 8.60 13.69 -9.06
N ARG A 75 9.48 14.62 -9.37
CA ARG A 75 10.01 15.59 -8.41
C ARG A 75 9.81 17.00 -8.94
N LEU A 76 9.33 17.91 -8.09
CA LEU A 76 9.15 19.30 -8.50
C LEU A 76 10.53 19.90 -8.77
N LYS A 77 10.69 20.58 -9.91
CA LYS A 77 11.99 21.17 -10.29
C LYS A 77 12.49 22.12 -9.21
N ALA A 78 13.79 22.04 -8.92
CA ALA A 78 14.42 22.91 -7.92
C ALA A 78 14.22 24.41 -8.25
N SER A 79 14.22 24.75 -9.55
CA SER A 79 14.04 26.11 -10.08
C SER A 79 12.59 26.64 -10.02
N PHE A 80 11.59 25.80 -9.75
CA PHE A 80 10.21 26.26 -9.67
C PHE A 80 10.04 27.22 -8.49
N ASP A 81 9.60 28.45 -8.73
CA ASP A 81 9.42 29.44 -7.67
C ASP A 81 8.17 29.13 -6.83
N ILE A 82 8.41 28.83 -5.56
CA ILE A 82 7.36 28.53 -4.58
C ILE A 82 7.01 29.74 -3.70
N SER A 83 7.81 30.80 -3.72
CA SER A 83 7.66 31.96 -2.80
C SER A 83 6.34 32.72 -3.02
N ARG A 84 5.80 32.65 -4.25
CA ARG A 84 4.49 33.21 -4.62
C ARG A 84 3.28 32.47 -4.03
N PHE A 85 3.48 31.27 -3.46
CA PHE A 85 2.39 30.50 -2.87
C PHE A 85 2.22 30.86 -1.38
N PRO A 86 1.01 30.72 -0.81
CA PRO A 86 0.81 30.82 0.63
C PRO A 86 1.67 29.82 1.43
N ALA A 87 1.95 30.14 2.69
CA ALA A 87 2.92 29.41 3.52
C ALA A 87 2.59 27.91 3.68
N ASP A 88 1.31 27.55 3.81
CA ASP A 88 0.82 26.16 3.84
C ASP A 88 1.17 25.40 2.55
N ASN A 89 0.94 26.01 1.39
CA ASN A 89 1.32 25.44 0.09
C ASN A 89 2.84 25.33 -0.06
N GLN A 90 3.61 26.29 0.45
CA GLN A 90 5.08 26.22 0.39
C GLN A 90 5.62 24.99 1.11
N VAL A 91 4.98 24.53 2.20
CA VAL A 91 5.35 23.27 2.87
C VAL A 91 5.15 22.07 1.96
N ILE A 92 4.00 21.99 1.28
CA ILE A 92 3.69 20.91 0.32
C ILE A 92 4.67 20.95 -0.86
N LEU A 93 4.93 22.12 -1.42
CA LEU A 93 5.85 22.29 -2.56
C LEU A 93 7.30 21.98 -2.19
N THR A 94 7.70 22.32 -0.96
CA THR A 94 9.01 21.94 -0.42
C THR A 94 9.14 20.42 -0.34
N ALA A 95 8.09 19.73 0.10
CA ALA A 95 8.07 18.27 0.11
C ALA A 95 8.12 17.67 -1.31
N LEU A 96 7.42 18.26 -2.29
CA LEU A 96 7.50 17.85 -3.69
C LEU A 96 8.89 18.09 -4.31
N LYS A 97 9.61 19.13 -3.90
CA LYS A 97 11.02 19.33 -4.31
C LYS A 97 11.95 18.30 -3.68
N ARG A 98 11.76 18.00 -2.39
CA ARG A 98 12.69 17.14 -1.63
C ARG A 98 12.43 15.65 -1.83
N TYR A 99 11.18 15.25 -1.70
CA TYR A 99 10.74 13.85 -1.73
C TYR A 99 9.98 13.50 -3.01
N GLY A 100 9.42 14.48 -3.72
CA GLY A 100 8.61 14.22 -4.91
C GLY A 100 7.31 13.49 -4.60
N MET A 101 6.75 12.88 -5.63
CA MET A 101 5.48 12.15 -5.58
C MET A 101 5.55 10.88 -6.41
N ILE A 102 4.80 9.86 -6.00
CA ILE A 102 4.78 8.51 -6.56
C ILE A 102 3.43 8.27 -7.22
N LEU A 103 3.47 7.80 -8.47
CA LEU A 103 2.28 7.54 -9.26
C LEU A 103 1.56 6.32 -8.71
N ALA A 104 0.36 6.54 -8.20
CA ALA A 104 -0.41 5.54 -7.46
C ALA A 104 -1.65 5.05 -8.21
N ASP A 105 -2.24 5.90 -9.05
CA ASP A 105 -3.51 5.55 -9.71
C ASP A 105 -3.72 6.24 -11.05
N ASN A 106 -4.71 5.73 -11.78
CA ASN A 106 -5.29 6.40 -12.92
C ASN A 106 -6.37 7.39 -12.45
N GLY A 107 -6.32 8.62 -12.92
CA GLY A 107 -7.20 9.70 -12.48
C GLY A 107 -6.90 11.03 -13.16
N SER A 108 -7.23 12.14 -12.52
CA SER A 108 -6.92 13.47 -13.06
C SER A 108 -5.41 13.70 -13.16
N ALA A 109 -4.97 14.48 -14.14
CA ALA A 109 -3.55 14.76 -14.35
C ALA A 109 -2.93 15.50 -13.15
N ILE A 110 -1.81 14.96 -12.63
CA ILE A 110 -1.02 15.59 -11.57
C ILE A 110 -1.84 15.85 -10.30
N PHE A 111 -2.80 14.97 -10.00
CA PHE A 111 -3.69 15.16 -8.86
C PHE A 111 -3.13 14.54 -7.59
N ILE A 112 -2.88 15.38 -6.57
CA ILE A 112 -2.37 14.98 -5.25
C ILE A 112 -3.53 14.87 -4.26
N SER A 113 -3.52 13.83 -3.43
CA SER A 113 -4.56 13.60 -2.42
C SER A 113 -4.12 14.04 -1.02
N GLY A 114 -5.03 14.70 -0.29
CA GLY A 114 -4.88 15.03 1.12
C GLY A 114 -5.79 14.18 2.02
N ALA A 115 -5.41 14.03 3.29
CA ALA A 115 -6.30 13.52 4.31
C ALA A 115 -7.43 14.54 4.59
N PRO A 116 -8.71 14.11 4.64
CA PRO A 116 -9.81 15.01 4.96
C PRO A 116 -9.59 15.70 6.32
N ASP A 117 -9.72 17.02 6.34
CA ASP A 117 -9.61 17.82 7.55
C ASP A 117 -10.40 19.13 7.35
N ASN A 118 -11.14 19.57 8.37
CA ASN A 118 -11.94 20.80 8.28
C ASN A 118 -11.12 22.09 8.46
N ARG A 119 -9.85 21.97 8.88
CA ARG A 119 -8.93 23.10 9.07
C ARG A 119 -8.24 23.53 7.77
N TRP A 120 -8.44 22.81 6.68
CA TRP A 120 -7.86 23.16 5.37
C TRP A 120 -8.42 24.48 4.83
N ASN A 121 -7.53 25.34 4.35
CA ASN A 121 -7.92 26.47 3.53
C ASN A 121 -7.97 26.05 2.05
N ASN A 122 -9.16 25.68 1.58
CA ASN A 122 -9.36 25.22 0.21
C ASN A 122 -9.07 26.30 -0.85
N ASN A 123 -9.16 27.59 -0.51
CA ASN A 123 -8.79 28.67 -1.45
C ASN A 123 -7.27 28.66 -1.69
N ASN A 124 -6.48 28.49 -0.63
CA ASN A 124 -5.02 28.32 -0.76
C ASN A 124 -4.70 27.05 -1.54
N LEU A 125 -5.25 25.90 -1.16
CA LEU A 125 -4.96 24.62 -1.82
C LEU A 125 -5.32 24.62 -3.31
N ASN A 126 -6.37 25.34 -3.72
CA ASN A 126 -6.75 25.48 -5.12
C ASN A 126 -5.65 26.10 -6.00
N LEU A 127 -4.75 26.91 -5.42
CA LEU A 127 -3.62 27.49 -6.17
C LEU A 127 -2.64 26.42 -6.66
N LEU A 128 -2.56 25.26 -6.00
CA LEU A 128 -1.70 24.15 -6.43
C LEU A 128 -2.10 23.59 -7.81
N LYS A 129 -3.35 23.83 -8.26
CA LYS A 129 -3.84 23.39 -9.58
C LYS A 129 -3.18 24.14 -10.74
N SER A 130 -2.49 25.26 -10.50
CA SER A 130 -1.73 25.95 -11.53
C SER A 130 -0.43 25.23 -11.90
N ILE A 131 -0.05 24.20 -11.13
CA ILE A 131 1.18 23.44 -11.34
C ILE A 131 0.88 22.32 -12.32
N THR A 132 1.74 22.19 -13.32
CA THR A 132 1.55 21.28 -14.45
C THR A 132 2.65 20.23 -14.51
N GLY A 133 2.48 19.20 -15.34
CA GLY A 133 3.50 18.16 -15.51
C GLY A 133 4.86 18.71 -15.95
N SER A 134 4.91 19.83 -16.68
CA SER A 134 6.18 20.46 -17.11
C SER A 134 6.97 21.09 -15.98
N ASP A 135 6.36 21.32 -14.81
CA ASP A 135 7.06 21.81 -13.61
C ASP A 135 7.83 20.72 -12.88
N PHE A 136 7.61 19.45 -13.27
CA PHE A 136 8.27 18.28 -12.69
C PHE A 136 9.38 17.74 -13.59
N GLU A 137 10.27 16.99 -12.97
CA GLU A 137 11.20 16.08 -13.61
C GLU A 137 10.87 14.63 -13.22
N VAL A 138 11.10 13.70 -14.14
CA VAL A 138 10.99 12.27 -13.86
C VAL A 138 12.28 11.83 -13.16
N VAL A 139 12.15 11.25 -11.97
CA VAL A 139 13.29 10.64 -11.29
C VAL A 139 13.60 9.31 -11.97
N GLN A 140 14.86 9.08 -12.32
CA GLN A 140 15.27 7.79 -12.86
C GLN A 140 15.07 6.69 -11.81
N MET A 141 14.29 5.67 -12.16
CA MET A 141 13.95 4.55 -11.29
C MET A 141 14.59 3.25 -11.80
N GLY A 142 14.38 2.16 -11.06
CA GLY A 142 14.87 0.83 -11.42
C GLY A 142 14.10 0.16 -12.56
N ALA A 143 14.22 -1.16 -12.64
CA ALA A 143 13.57 -1.96 -13.67
C ALA A 143 12.05 -1.77 -13.68
N VAL A 144 11.50 -1.73 -14.89
CA VAL A 144 10.06 -1.72 -15.11
C VAL A 144 9.61 -3.16 -15.27
N TYR A 145 8.63 -3.53 -14.47
CA TYR A 145 8.00 -4.83 -14.49
C TYR A 145 6.72 -4.79 -15.31
N THR A 146 6.62 -5.69 -16.28
CA THR A 146 5.46 -6.00 -17.10
C THR A 146 5.07 -7.47 -16.87
N ASP A 147 4.10 -7.96 -17.61
CA ASP A 147 3.71 -9.37 -17.59
C ASP A 147 4.83 -10.33 -17.99
N THR A 148 5.81 -9.88 -18.78
CA THR A 148 6.90 -10.74 -19.29
C THR A 148 8.08 -10.88 -18.33
N ASN A 149 8.23 -9.98 -17.35
CA ASN A 149 9.41 -9.95 -16.48
C ASN A 149 9.09 -9.69 -14.99
N VAL A 150 7.82 -9.75 -14.59
CA VAL A 150 7.43 -9.65 -13.17
C VAL A 150 8.14 -10.72 -12.33
N PRO A 151 8.68 -10.41 -11.14
CA PRO A 151 9.36 -11.40 -10.32
C PRO A 151 8.42 -12.53 -9.90
N THR A 152 8.89 -13.78 -10.02
CA THR A 152 8.17 -14.98 -9.61
C THR A 152 8.92 -15.73 -8.51
N GLY A 153 8.21 -16.60 -7.79
CA GLY A 153 8.75 -17.39 -6.69
C GLY A 153 7.66 -18.21 -6.01
N PRO A 154 8.02 -19.09 -5.05
CA PRO A 154 7.03 -19.88 -4.34
C PRO A 154 6.26 -19.03 -3.30
N PRO A 155 4.97 -19.32 -3.08
CA PRO A 155 4.24 -18.77 -1.94
C PRO A 155 4.81 -19.30 -0.61
N PRO A 156 4.39 -18.78 0.55
CA PRO A 156 4.87 -19.25 1.84
C PRO A 156 4.60 -20.74 2.06
N ALA A 157 5.49 -21.46 2.74
CA ALA A 157 5.23 -22.86 3.12
C ALA A 157 4.66 -22.92 4.54
N ILE A 158 3.49 -23.55 4.70
CA ILE A 158 2.87 -23.79 6.00
C ILE A 158 3.28 -25.20 6.44
N GLY A 159 4.19 -25.28 7.41
CA GLY A 159 4.62 -26.55 8.00
C GLY A 159 3.59 -27.13 8.96
N SER A 160 2.84 -26.26 9.66
CA SER A 160 1.74 -26.68 10.52
C SER A 160 0.73 -25.56 10.78
N PHE A 161 -0.53 -25.94 11.02
CA PHE A 161 -1.56 -25.11 11.62
C PHE A 161 -2.48 -26.00 12.46
N SER A 162 -2.50 -25.80 13.77
CA SER A 162 -3.17 -26.68 14.72
C SER A 162 -3.86 -25.91 15.84
N ALA A 163 -4.77 -26.60 16.54
CA ALA A 163 -5.41 -26.13 17.76
C ALA A 163 -4.91 -26.98 18.93
N SER A 164 -4.76 -26.37 20.11
CA SER A 164 -4.35 -27.08 21.34
C SER A 164 -5.35 -28.17 21.73
N VAL A 165 -6.63 -27.98 21.42
CA VAL A 165 -7.72 -28.93 21.59
C VAL A 165 -8.71 -28.77 20.43
N SER A 166 -9.27 -29.87 19.93
CA SER A 166 -10.20 -29.89 18.78
C SER A 166 -11.68 -29.97 19.18
N SER A 167 -11.98 -30.22 20.45
CA SER A 167 -13.34 -30.24 21.00
C SER A 167 -13.38 -29.54 22.35
N VAL A 168 -14.26 -28.55 22.51
CA VAL A 168 -14.42 -27.78 23.74
C VAL A 168 -15.88 -27.45 24.01
N THR A 169 -16.20 -27.01 25.23
CA THR A 169 -17.48 -26.37 25.51
C THR A 169 -17.48 -24.92 25.04
N SER A 170 -18.66 -24.37 24.77
CA SER A 170 -18.83 -23.02 24.23
C SER A 170 -18.10 -21.97 25.08
N GLY A 171 -17.32 -21.10 24.42
CA GLY A 171 -16.58 -20.01 25.06
C GLY A 171 -15.24 -20.42 25.70
N THR A 172 -14.88 -21.70 25.67
CA THR A 172 -13.57 -22.16 26.16
C THR A 172 -12.43 -21.61 25.30
N ALA A 173 -11.36 -21.15 25.94
CA ALA A 173 -10.17 -20.68 25.27
C ALA A 173 -9.39 -21.83 24.60
N VAL A 174 -9.02 -21.63 23.35
CA VAL A 174 -8.25 -22.57 22.53
C VAL A 174 -7.07 -21.82 21.93
N THR A 175 -5.87 -22.40 22.03
CA THR A 175 -4.69 -21.82 21.40
C THR A 175 -4.51 -22.40 20.01
N LEU A 176 -4.55 -21.55 18.99
CA LEU A 176 -4.13 -21.87 17.64
C LEU A 176 -2.61 -21.67 17.54
N SER A 177 -1.90 -22.59 16.88
CA SER A 177 -0.46 -22.51 16.66
C SER A 177 -0.13 -22.79 15.19
N TRP A 178 0.89 -22.12 14.66
CA TRP A 178 1.31 -22.27 13.27
C TRP A 178 2.82 -22.20 13.10
N ASN A 179 3.33 -22.96 12.14
CA ASN A 179 4.69 -22.85 11.64
C ASN A 179 4.66 -22.51 10.15
N VAL A 180 5.29 -21.39 9.80
CA VAL A 180 5.27 -20.86 8.44
C VAL A 180 6.65 -20.34 8.10
N THR A 181 7.12 -20.62 6.89
CA THR A 181 8.36 -20.07 6.34
C THR A 181 8.09 -19.19 5.13
N ASN A 182 9.01 -18.26 4.85
CA ASN A 182 8.93 -17.34 3.71
C ASN A 182 7.62 -16.53 3.65
N SER A 183 7.10 -16.09 4.81
CA SER A 183 5.88 -15.29 4.93
C SER A 183 6.21 -13.83 5.21
N LEU A 184 5.46 -12.91 4.58
CA LEU A 184 5.47 -11.49 4.91
C LEU A 184 4.40 -11.14 5.94
N TYR A 185 3.22 -11.76 5.85
CA TYR A 185 2.13 -11.57 6.80
C TYR A 185 1.17 -12.75 6.83
N ASN A 186 0.49 -12.90 7.97
CA ASN A 186 -0.48 -13.96 8.23
C ASN A 186 -1.81 -13.36 8.67
N ILE A 187 -2.91 -13.93 8.18
CA ILE A 187 -4.29 -13.59 8.59
C ILE A 187 -4.99 -14.88 8.98
N ILE A 188 -5.73 -14.89 10.09
CA ILE A 188 -6.60 -16.00 10.47
C ILE A 188 -8.06 -15.55 10.41
N SER A 189 -8.85 -16.22 9.58
CA SER A 189 -10.31 -15.99 9.40
C SER A 189 -11.09 -17.10 10.13
N PRO A 190 -12.34 -16.89 10.57
CA PRO A 190 -13.21 -15.71 10.37
C PRO A 190 -12.95 -14.51 11.30
N GLN A 191 -12.43 -14.70 12.52
CA GLN A 191 -12.55 -13.67 13.58
C GLN A 191 -11.23 -13.15 14.15
N VAL A 192 -10.10 -13.77 13.81
CA VAL A 192 -8.81 -13.42 14.45
C VAL A 192 -8.15 -12.23 13.75
N GLY A 193 -8.26 -12.16 12.42
CA GLY A 193 -7.65 -11.09 11.63
C GLY A 193 -6.13 -11.25 11.46
N PRO A 194 -5.41 -10.14 11.23
CA PRO A 194 -3.95 -10.16 11.10
C PRO A 194 -3.26 -10.64 12.39
N VAL A 195 -2.32 -11.58 12.26
CA VAL A 195 -1.60 -12.15 13.40
C VAL A 195 -0.09 -11.92 13.31
N ARG A 196 0.56 -11.82 14.46
CA ARG A 196 2.02 -11.79 14.62
C ARG A 196 2.45 -12.98 15.47
N GLY A 197 3.69 -13.42 15.30
CA GLY A 197 4.21 -14.59 16.01
C GLY A 197 3.72 -15.92 15.41
N THR A 198 3.64 -16.94 16.26
CA THR A 198 3.40 -18.34 15.88
C THR A 198 2.20 -18.97 16.61
N SER A 199 1.46 -18.20 17.41
CA SER A 199 0.27 -18.67 18.11
C SER A 199 -0.70 -17.52 18.45
N GLY A 200 -1.96 -17.87 18.72
CA GLY A 200 -3.00 -16.94 19.11
C GLY A 200 -4.17 -17.66 19.78
N VAL A 201 -4.88 -16.98 20.69
CA VAL A 201 -5.99 -17.56 21.47
C VAL A 201 -7.33 -17.18 20.85
N VAL A 202 -8.24 -18.14 20.78
CA VAL A 202 -9.63 -17.97 20.32
C VAL A 202 -10.60 -18.56 21.34
N THR A 203 -11.82 -18.04 21.40
CA THR A 203 -12.89 -18.52 22.29
C THR A 203 -14.16 -18.82 21.48
N PRO A 204 -14.21 -19.95 20.74
CA PRO A 204 -15.33 -20.26 19.86
C PRO A 204 -16.63 -20.49 20.66
N ALA A 205 -17.70 -19.78 20.29
CA ALA A 205 -19.04 -20.01 20.84
C ALA A 205 -19.80 -21.13 20.12
N GLN A 206 -19.39 -21.46 18.89
CA GLN A 206 -19.94 -22.51 18.03
C GLN A 206 -18.80 -23.22 17.30
N THR A 207 -19.07 -24.42 16.76
CA THR A 207 -18.09 -25.14 15.95
C THR A 207 -17.56 -24.23 14.85
N THR A 208 -16.25 -23.98 14.86
CA THR A 208 -15.62 -23.00 13.97
C THR A 208 -14.43 -23.63 13.27
N THR A 209 -14.39 -23.51 11.95
CA THR A 209 -13.20 -23.79 11.14
C THR A 209 -12.41 -22.50 10.97
N TYR A 210 -11.21 -22.48 11.54
CA TYR A 210 -10.25 -21.40 11.35
C TYR A 210 -9.41 -21.69 10.12
N THR A 211 -9.11 -20.66 9.33
CA THR A 211 -8.20 -20.76 8.17
C THR A 211 -7.09 -19.74 8.31
N LEU A 212 -5.85 -20.23 8.32
CA LEU A 212 -4.63 -19.45 8.22
C LEU A 212 -4.36 -19.12 6.74
N TYR A 213 -4.20 -17.84 6.44
CA TYR A 213 -3.76 -17.32 5.15
C TYR A 213 -2.37 -16.71 5.32
N SER A 214 -1.35 -17.38 4.80
CA SER A 214 0.03 -16.89 4.82
C SER A 214 0.40 -16.32 3.46
N THR A 215 0.90 -15.09 3.41
CA THR A 215 1.16 -14.37 2.15
C THR A 215 2.58 -13.80 2.08
N ASN A 216 3.21 -13.88 0.92
CA ASN A 216 4.45 -13.16 0.58
C ASN A 216 4.31 -12.40 -0.76
N GLN A 217 5.41 -11.88 -1.29
CA GLN A 217 5.39 -11.14 -2.56
C GLN A 217 5.00 -11.99 -3.79
N TYR A 218 5.04 -13.31 -3.70
CA TYR A 218 4.77 -14.22 -4.82
C TYR A 218 3.40 -14.86 -4.77
N GLY A 219 2.74 -14.90 -3.60
CA GLY A 219 1.42 -15.46 -3.48
C GLY A 219 1.02 -15.81 -2.06
N ARG A 220 0.03 -16.70 -1.95
CA ARG A 220 -0.60 -17.07 -0.69
C ARG A 220 -0.78 -18.58 -0.58
N SER A 221 -0.51 -19.10 0.61
CA SER A 221 -0.82 -20.48 1.02
C SER A 221 -1.85 -20.47 2.13
N THR A 222 -2.61 -21.56 2.26
CA THR A 222 -3.67 -21.69 3.27
C THR A 222 -3.64 -23.03 4.00
N ALA A 223 -4.04 -23.04 5.27
CA ALA A 223 -4.29 -24.24 6.05
C ALA A 223 -5.49 -24.00 6.98
N SER A 224 -6.21 -25.06 7.34
CA SER A 224 -7.41 -24.95 8.19
C SER A 224 -7.38 -25.93 9.37
N VAL A 225 -7.99 -25.52 10.47
CA VAL A 225 -8.24 -26.37 11.64
C VAL A 225 -9.65 -26.12 12.16
N THR A 226 -10.38 -27.19 12.50
CA THR A 226 -11.73 -27.11 13.06
C THR A 226 -11.70 -27.33 14.56
N VAL A 227 -12.33 -26.42 15.29
CA VAL A 227 -12.64 -26.60 16.71
C VAL A 227 -14.13 -26.87 16.85
N THR A 228 -14.48 -28.07 17.28
CA THR A 228 -15.86 -28.47 17.57
C THR A 228 -16.29 -27.93 18.93
N VAL A 229 -17.46 -27.29 18.97
CA VAL A 229 -18.10 -26.87 20.23
C VAL A 229 -19.23 -27.85 20.55
N ARG A 230 -19.21 -28.40 21.76
CA ARG A 230 -20.21 -29.34 22.29
C ARG A 230 -20.85 -28.81 23.57
#